data_AF-A0A3F2Y1G2-F1
#
_entry.id   AF-A0A3F2Y1G2-F1
#
_cell.length_a   1.000
_cell.length_b   1.000
_cell.length_c   1.000
_cell.angle_alpha   90.00
_cell.angle_beta   90.00
_cell.angle_gamma   90.00
#
_symmetry.space_group_name_H-M   'P 1'
#
loop_
_entity.id
_entity.type
_entity.pdbx_description
1 polymer ?
#
loop_
_entity_poly.entity_id
_entity_poly.type
_entity_poly.pdbx_seq_one_letter_code
_entity_poly.pdbx_strand_id
1 'polypeptide(L)'
;MDTLLAESSIDPSLNQVRETNWITKLFKWRLHLEKIKKVKPKALIYWLYSVSYFIVLGITSVLCSAIPVDLIIQSFQTSSRIAINTLIIIGACALFVLSAFVLYLVRVLINRAHLQDIPRIYIPVSSADITEPVSDYIHEELIRCQRISKTAGPKGIIFHDGMYHEQKGTSSKMTVLPNDLVYDNVVCDIGQEVKYRGKIQLNDSRFIEPKNKCTLKELILDEYDEMTDKLNDYELTTMKDMVGLYEKLRFSGKPITHHEFERFLRLWSQVEKTLVNEK
;
A
#
# COMPACT_ATOMS: atom_id res chain seq x y z
N MET A 1 16.72 -4.40 82.14
CA MET A 1 15.38 -4.92 81.81
C MET A 1 15.16 -4.59 80.36
N ASP A 2 15.81 -5.43 79.56
CA ASP A 2 15.96 -5.32 78.12
C ASP A 2 14.62 -5.54 77.45
N THR A 3 14.26 -4.70 76.50
CA THR A 3 13.53 -5.12 75.29
C THR A 3 13.32 -3.95 74.33
N LEU A 4 13.69 -4.20 73.07
CA LEU A 4 13.07 -3.68 71.86
C LEU A 4 13.38 -2.23 71.45
N LEU A 5 14.45 -2.06 70.67
CA LEU A 5 14.37 -1.32 69.40
C LEU A 5 15.29 -2.00 68.38
N ALA A 6 14.74 -3.02 67.71
CA ALA A 6 15.31 -3.57 66.50
C ALA A 6 14.99 -2.61 65.34
N GLU A 7 15.95 -1.76 65.00
CA GLU A 7 15.89 -0.88 63.84
C GLU A 7 15.96 -1.74 62.56
N SER A 8 14.84 -1.88 61.86
CA SER A 8 14.76 -2.61 60.59
C SER A 8 15.43 -1.80 59.47
N SER A 9 16.60 -2.24 59.03
CA SER A 9 17.24 -1.76 57.81
C SER A 9 16.42 -2.17 56.58
N ILE A 10 15.57 -1.27 56.10
CA ILE A 10 14.81 -1.44 54.86
C ILE A 10 15.75 -1.11 53.70
N ASP A 11 16.11 -2.15 52.95
CA ASP A 11 17.01 -2.10 51.81
C ASP A 11 16.38 -1.30 50.63
N PRO A 12 16.95 -0.17 50.19
CA PRO A 12 16.31 0.74 49.24
C PRO A 12 16.18 0.18 47.80
N SER A 13 16.85 -0.93 47.49
CA SER A 13 16.82 -1.58 46.18
C SER A 13 15.49 -2.27 45.86
N LEU A 14 14.75 -2.74 46.87
CA LEU A 14 13.47 -3.44 46.72
C LEU A 14 12.30 -2.50 46.35
N ASN A 15 12.34 -1.25 46.79
CA ASN A 15 11.30 -0.27 46.46
C ASN A 15 11.37 0.18 44.99
N GLN A 16 12.58 0.25 44.41
CA GLN A 16 12.78 0.69 43.02
C GLN A 16 12.28 -0.37 42.00
N VAL A 17 12.43 -1.65 42.32
CA VAL A 17 11.91 -2.76 41.48
C VAL A 17 10.37 -2.85 41.55
N ARG A 18 9.77 -2.56 42.71
CA ARG A 18 8.32 -2.54 42.86
C ARG A 18 7.67 -1.38 42.10
N GLU A 19 8.36 -0.23 42.03
CA GLU A 19 7.89 0.96 41.31
C GLU A 19 7.80 0.76 39.79
N THR A 20 8.79 0.10 39.18
CA THR A 20 8.83 -0.10 37.72
C THR A 20 7.78 -1.11 37.21
N ASN A 21 7.38 -2.06 38.06
CA ASN A 21 6.39 -3.08 37.71
C ASN A 21 4.96 -2.54 37.63
N TRP A 22 4.60 -1.55 38.47
CA TRP A 22 3.24 -0.97 38.41
C TRP A 22 3.09 -0.02 37.22
N ILE A 23 4.13 0.74 36.86
CA ILE A 23 4.13 1.66 35.71
C ILE A 23 4.02 0.90 34.39
N THR A 24 4.79 -0.18 34.22
CA THR A 24 4.73 -1.01 33.01
C THR A 24 3.38 -1.73 32.88
N LYS A 25 2.79 -2.15 34.01
CA LYS A 25 1.46 -2.76 34.04
C LYS A 25 0.36 -1.76 33.70
N LEU A 26 0.44 -0.52 34.19
CA LEU A 26 -0.47 0.57 33.82
C LEU A 26 -0.32 0.98 32.35
N PHE A 27 0.91 1.05 31.83
CA PHE A 27 1.16 1.37 30.43
C PHE A 27 0.64 0.28 29.49
N LYS A 28 0.85 -0.99 29.84
CA LYS A 28 0.32 -2.15 29.10
C LYS A 28 -1.22 -2.19 29.14
N TRP A 29 -1.83 -1.85 30.27
CA TRP A 29 -3.29 -1.70 30.39
C TRP A 29 -3.83 -0.54 29.52
N ARG A 30 -3.13 0.61 29.51
CA ARG A 30 -3.50 1.78 28.70
C ARG A 30 -3.43 1.47 27.20
N LEU A 31 -2.40 0.75 26.74
CA LEU A 31 -2.26 0.30 25.35
C LEU A 31 -3.33 -0.72 24.94
N HIS A 32 -3.75 -1.59 25.86
CA HIS A 32 -4.86 -2.51 25.62
C HIS A 32 -6.19 -1.76 25.48
N LEU A 33 -6.43 -0.73 26.29
CA LEU A 33 -7.63 0.11 26.20
C LEU A 33 -7.68 0.94 24.90
N GLU A 34 -6.55 1.40 24.39
CA GLU A 34 -6.51 2.11 23.10
C GLU A 34 -6.75 1.20 21.89
N LYS A 35 -6.33 -0.07 21.94
CA LYS A 35 -6.68 -1.07 20.91
C LYS A 35 -8.18 -1.34 20.84
N ILE A 36 -8.88 -1.32 21.98
CA ILE A 36 -10.34 -1.53 22.05
C ILE A 36 -11.12 -0.32 21.50
N LYS A 37 -10.54 0.88 21.54
CA LYS A 37 -11.17 2.12 21.03
C LYS A 37 -11.09 2.30 19.50
N LYS A 38 -10.38 1.42 18.78
CA LYS A 38 -10.23 1.46 17.31
C LYS A 38 -11.24 0.60 16.53
N VAL A 39 -12.24 0.01 17.19
CA VAL A 39 -13.42 -0.47 16.45
C VAL A 39 -14.23 0.77 16.09
N LYS A 40 -14.28 1.11 14.80
CA LYS A 40 -14.99 2.31 14.31
C LYS A 40 -16.43 2.30 14.88
N PRO A 41 -16.78 3.18 15.84
CA PRO A 41 -18.09 3.10 16.51
C PRO A 41 -19.24 3.28 15.52
N LYS A 42 -18.99 4.02 14.44
CA LYS A 42 -19.92 4.18 13.32
C LYS A 42 -20.25 2.85 12.64
N ALA A 43 -19.24 2.01 12.37
CA ALA A 43 -19.45 0.71 11.71
C ALA A 43 -20.26 -0.25 12.59
N LEU A 44 -20.03 -0.23 13.91
CA LEU A 44 -20.78 -1.05 14.86
C LEU A 44 -22.25 -0.59 14.97
N ILE A 45 -22.50 0.72 15.02
CA ILE A 45 -23.86 1.28 15.03
C ILE A 45 -24.60 0.93 13.73
N TYR A 46 -23.95 1.05 12.57
CA TYR A 46 -24.54 0.65 11.29
C TYR A 46 -24.84 -0.85 11.22
N TRP A 47 -23.92 -1.69 11.72
CA TRP A 47 -24.13 -3.13 11.78
C TRP A 47 -25.30 -3.49 12.70
N LEU A 48 -25.36 -2.89 13.89
CA LEU A 48 -26.45 -3.12 14.85
C LEU A 48 -27.80 -2.65 14.31
N TYR A 49 -27.85 -1.50 13.65
CA TYR A 49 -29.03 -0.97 12.98
C TYR A 49 -29.49 -1.87 11.82
N SER A 50 -28.55 -2.37 11.02
CA SER A 50 -28.87 -3.29 9.93
C SER A 50 -29.44 -4.60 10.47
N VAL A 51 -28.82 -5.19 11.49
CA VAL A 51 -29.26 -6.46 12.08
C VAL A 51 -30.62 -6.31 12.76
N SER A 52 -30.84 -5.23 13.53
CA SER A 52 -32.13 -4.98 14.18
C SER A 52 -33.26 -4.79 13.17
N TYR A 53 -32.99 -4.09 12.06
CA TYR A 53 -33.96 -3.93 10.98
C TYR A 53 -34.37 -5.27 10.36
N PHE A 54 -33.42 -6.15 10.04
CA PHE A 54 -33.73 -7.47 9.47
C PHE A 54 -34.50 -8.36 10.45
N ILE A 55 -34.16 -8.32 11.74
CA ILE A 55 -34.88 -9.09 12.77
C ILE A 55 -36.32 -8.60 12.90
N VAL A 56 -36.54 -7.29 13.00
CA VAL A 56 -37.88 -6.71 13.11
C VAL A 56 -38.69 -7.04 11.85
N LEU A 57 -38.11 -6.86 10.67
CA LEU A 57 -38.78 -7.17 9.40
C LEU A 57 -39.13 -8.66 9.29
N GLY A 58 -38.23 -9.56 9.71
CA GLY A 58 -38.47 -10.99 9.76
C GLY A 58 -39.63 -11.35 10.70
N ILE A 59 -39.62 -10.85 11.93
CA ILE A 59 -40.70 -11.10 12.90
C ILE A 59 -42.04 -10.57 12.37
N THR A 60 -42.07 -9.34 11.85
CA THR A 60 -43.29 -8.76 11.28
C THR A 60 -43.78 -9.54 10.07
N SER A 61 -42.87 -10.04 9.21
CA SER A 61 -43.23 -10.87 8.06
C SER A 61 -43.85 -12.19 8.50
N VAL A 62 -43.29 -12.86 9.51
CA VAL A 62 -43.82 -14.12 10.06
C VAL A 62 -45.22 -13.88 10.65
N LEU A 63 -45.37 -12.86 11.50
CA LEU A 63 -46.67 -12.50 12.09
C LEU A 63 -47.71 -12.12 11.03
N CYS A 64 -47.31 -11.40 9.98
CA CYS A 64 -48.20 -11.03 8.89
C CYS A 64 -48.63 -12.25 8.06
N SER A 65 -47.74 -13.24 7.88
CA SER A 65 -48.04 -14.49 7.18
C SER A 65 -48.88 -15.48 8.00
N ALA A 66 -48.87 -15.39 9.33
CA ALA A 66 -49.68 -16.27 10.17
C ALA A 66 -51.19 -16.06 9.95
N ILE A 67 -51.61 -14.80 9.79
CA ILE A 67 -53.02 -14.43 9.58
C ILE A 67 -53.66 -15.14 8.37
N PRO A 68 -53.10 -15.09 7.14
CA PRO A 68 -53.67 -15.79 6.00
C PRO A 68 -53.58 -17.31 6.14
N VAL A 69 -52.53 -17.85 6.79
CA VAL A 69 -52.41 -19.29 7.05
C VAL A 69 -53.52 -19.79 7.97
N ASP A 70 -53.80 -19.06 9.04
CA ASP A 70 -54.89 -19.37 9.97
C ASP A 70 -56.25 -19.30 9.28
N LEU A 71 -56.48 -18.30 8.43
CA LEU A 71 -57.70 -18.18 7.63
C LEU A 71 -57.88 -19.36 6.67
N ILE A 72 -56.79 -19.86 6.06
CA ILE A 72 -56.82 -21.03 5.18
C ILE A 72 -57.22 -22.28 5.99
N ILE A 73 -56.59 -22.52 7.14
CA ILE A 73 -56.88 -23.69 8.00
C ILE A 73 -58.34 -23.66 8.50
N GLN A 74 -58.82 -22.50 8.94
CA GLN A 74 -60.20 -22.32 9.39
C GLN A 74 -61.22 -22.56 8.26
N SER A 75 -60.87 -22.20 7.02
CA SER A 75 -61.73 -22.44 5.86
C SER A 75 -61.94 -23.94 5.57
N PHE A 76 -60.96 -24.79 5.89
CA PHE A 76 -61.05 -26.24 5.69
C PHE A 76 -61.93 -26.96 6.72
N GLN A 77 -62.05 -26.43 7.93
CA GLN A 77 -62.81 -27.07 9.01
C GLN A 77 -64.33 -26.84 8.91
N THR A 78 -64.78 -25.87 8.11
CA THR A 78 -66.21 -25.53 7.96
C THR A 78 -66.86 -26.30 6.80
N SER A 79 -67.47 -27.45 7.09
CA SER A 79 -67.88 -28.49 6.12
C SER A 79 -68.93 -28.12 5.05
N SER A 80 -69.59 -26.96 5.10
CA SER A 80 -70.77 -26.69 4.25
C SER A 80 -70.43 -26.02 2.89
N ARG A 81 -69.32 -25.27 2.77
CA ARG A 81 -68.95 -24.54 1.52
C ARG A 81 -67.42 -24.42 1.31
N ILE A 82 -66.69 -25.50 1.58
CA ILE A 82 -65.21 -25.55 1.51
C ILE A 82 -64.65 -24.98 0.20
N ALA A 83 -65.15 -25.44 -0.96
CA ALA A 83 -64.55 -25.07 -2.24
C ALA A 83 -64.64 -23.57 -2.57
N ILE A 84 -65.78 -22.92 -2.27
CA ILE A 84 -66.00 -21.51 -2.59
C ILE A 84 -65.22 -20.60 -1.64
N ASN A 85 -65.23 -20.91 -0.35
CA ASN A 85 -64.55 -20.10 0.66
C ASN A 85 -63.02 -20.15 0.47
N THR A 86 -62.45 -21.32 0.19
CA THR A 86 -61.01 -21.46 -0.06
C THR A 86 -60.59 -20.76 -1.35
N LEU A 87 -61.40 -20.80 -2.41
CA LEU A 87 -61.10 -20.11 -3.67
C LEU A 87 -61.04 -18.58 -3.48
N ILE A 88 -61.97 -18.00 -2.72
CA ILE A 88 -62.00 -16.57 -2.42
C ILE A 88 -60.75 -16.15 -1.63
N ILE A 89 -60.34 -16.94 -0.62
CA ILE A 89 -59.17 -16.64 0.21
C ILE A 89 -57.87 -16.72 -0.60
N ILE A 90 -57.71 -17.76 -1.43
CA ILE A 90 -56.55 -17.89 -2.32
C ILE A 90 -56.52 -16.73 -3.32
N GLY A 91 -57.67 -16.35 -3.88
CA GLY A 91 -57.80 -15.20 -4.78
C GLY A 91 -57.38 -13.88 -4.12
N ALA A 92 -57.82 -13.64 -2.88
CA ALA A 92 -57.45 -12.45 -2.10
C ALA A 92 -55.93 -12.43 -1.79
N CYS A 93 -55.35 -13.57 -1.42
CA CYS A 93 -53.91 -13.69 -1.19
C CYS A 93 -53.10 -13.43 -2.47
N ALA A 94 -53.55 -13.98 -3.61
CA ALA A 94 -52.90 -13.76 -4.90
C ALA A 94 -52.93 -12.29 -5.32
N LEU A 95 -54.06 -11.60 -5.15
CA LEU A 95 -54.21 -10.17 -5.44
C LEU A 95 -53.32 -9.33 -4.51
N PHE A 96 -53.22 -9.69 -3.23
CA PHE A 96 -52.32 -9.04 -2.29
C PHE A 96 -50.85 -9.17 -2.71
N VAL A 97 -50.40 -10.38 -3.06
CA VAL A 97 -49.02 -10.61 -3.54
C VAL A 97 -48.75 -9.84 -4.83
N LEU A 98 -49.70 -9.84 -5.77
CA LEU A 98 -49.57 -9.10 -7.03
C LEU A 98 -49.46 -7.59 -6.79
N SER A 99 -50.30 -7.03 -5.90
CA SER A 99 -50.25 -5.60 -5.59
C SER A 99 -48.97 -5.21 -4.86
N ALA A 100 -48.50 -6.03 -3.91
CA ALA A 100 -47.20 -5.84 -3.26
C ALA A 100 -46.03 -5.88 -4.27
N PHE A 101 -46.08 -6.80 -5.23
CA PHE A 101 -45.07 -6.89 -6.30
C PHE A 101 -45.06 -5.65 -7.19
N VAL A 102 -46.25 -5.16 -7.60
CA VAL A 102 -46.36 -3.92 -8.39
C VAL A 102 -45.81 -2.72 -7.61
N LEU A 103 -46.17 -2.56 -6.34
CA LEU A 103 -45.65 -1.49 -5.48
C LEU A 103 -44.12 -1.59 -5.32
N TYR A 104 -43.58 -2.79 -5.21
CA TYR A 104 -42.14 -3.01 -5.16
C TYR A 104 -41.45 -2.57 -6.46
N LEU A 105 -41.99 -2.95 -7.62
CA LEU A 105 -41.46 -2.52 -8.91
C LEU A 105 -41.50 -1.00 -9.06
N VAL A 106 -42.63 -0.35 -8.73
CA VAL A 106 -42.77 1.11 -8.76
C VAL A 106 -41.70 1.76 -7.88
N ARG A 107 -41.49 1.26 -6.67
CA ARG A 107 -40.45 1.77 -5.76
C ARG A 107 -39.05 1.62 -6.35
N VAL A 108 -38.73 0.48 -6.95
CA VAL A 108 -37.43 0.26 -7.62
C VAL A 108 -37.25 1.23 -8.78
N LEU A 109 -38.27 1.44 -9.60
CA LEU A 109 -38.20 2.36 -10.75
C LEU A 109 -38.03 3.82 -10.31
N ILE A 110 -38.80 4.27 -9.32
CA ILE A 110 -38.69 5.63 -8.76
C ILE A 110 -37.30 5.85 -8.16
N ASN A 111 -36.79 4.88 -7.38
CA ASN A 111 -35.44 4.97 -6.83
C ASN A 111 -34.36 5.04 -7.92
N ARG A 112 -34.51 4.29 -9.02
CA ARG A 112 -33.58 4.38 -10.15
C ARG A 112 -33.66 5.74 -10.85
N ALA A 113 -34.86 6.29 -11.02
CA ALA A 113 -35.04 7.63 -11.58
C ALA A 113 -34.35 8.69 -10.70
N HIS A 114 -34.58 8.65 -9.38
CA HIS A 114 -33.89 9.57 -8.45
C HIS A 114 -32.37 9.43 -8.47
N LEU A 115 -31.82 8.22 -8.62
CA LEU A 115 -30.38 8.01 -8.74
C LEU A 115 -29.83 8.53 -10.09
N GLN A 116 -30.64 8.55 -11.15
CA GLN A 116 -30.27 9.15 -12.43
C GLN A 116 -30.31 10.68 -12.39
N ASP A 117 -31.19 11.25 -11.57
CA ASP A 117 -31.27 12.70 -11.32
C ASP A 117 -30.12 13.26 -10.48
N ILE A 118 -29.34 12.41 -9.80
CA ILE A 118 -28.12 12.87 -9.11
C ILE A 118 -27.15 13.38 -10.18
N PRO A 119 -26.81 14.68 -10.19
CA PRO A 119 -25.93 15.23 -11.21
C PRO A 119 -24.58 14.52 -11.15
N ARG A 120 -24.22 13.84 -12.24
CA ARG A 120 -22.85 13.34 -12.41
C ARG A 120 -21.93 14.54 -12.43
N ILE A 121 -20.71 14.39 -11.92
CA ILE A 121 -19.68 15.44 -11.96
C ILE A 121 -19.49 15.83 -13.43
N TYR A 122 -20.10 16.95 -13.82
CA TYR A 122 -20.09 17.45 -15.16
C TYR A 122 -18.83 18.29 -15.33
N ILE A 123 -17.89 17.78 -16.11
CA ILE A 123 -16.72 18.56 -16.53
C ILE A 123 -17.13 19.17 -17.87
N PRO A 124 -17.26 20.50 -17.99
CA PRO A 124 -17.56 21.12 -19.28
C PRO A 124 -16.39 20.85 -20.22
N VAL A 125 -16.67 20.16 -21.33
CA VAL A 125 -15.66 19.84 -22.36
C VAL A 125 -15.79 20.80 -23.54
N SER A 126 -16.99 21.34 -23.77
CA SER A 126 -17.31 22.26 -24.86
C SER A 126 -17.73 23.63 -24.35
N SER A 127 -17.46 24.69 -25.13
CA SER A 127 -17.94 26.05 -24.86
C SER A 127 -19.47 26.19 -25.00
N ALA A 128 -20.15 25.19 -25.56
CA ALA A 128 -21.61 25.12 -25.58
C ALA A 128 -22.21 24.71 -24.22
N ASP A 129 -21.40 24.17 -23.32
CA ASP A 129 -21.87 23.57 -22.07
C ASP A 129 -22.00 24.59 -20.92
N ILE A 130 -21.36 25.75 -21.09
CA ILE A 130 -21.27 26.82 -20.10
C ILE A 130 -21.37 28.17 -20.80
N THR A 131 -21.92 29.17 -20.11
CA THR A 131 -21.99 30.53 -20.64
C THR A 131 -20.58 31.09 -20.84
N GLU A 132 -20.38 31.87 -21.91
CA GLU A 132 -19.10 32.49 -22.30
C GLU A 132 -18.34 33.14 -21.12
N PRO A 133 -18.96 33.94 -20.22
CA PRO A 133 -18.24 34.54 -19.09
C PRO A 133 -17.67 33.52 -18.09
N VAL A 134 -18.33 32.37 -17.94
CA VAL A 134 -17.87 31.30 -17.04
C VAL A 134 -16.72 30.55 -17.69
N SER A 135 -16.79 30.31 -19.00
CA SER A 135 -15.70 29.71 -19.77
C SER A 135 -14.44 30.57 -19.70
N ASP A 136 -14.58 31.87 -19.91
CA ASP A 136 -13.47 32.82 -19.86
C ASP A 136 -12.85 32.86 -18.48
N TYR A 137 -13.66 32.93 -17.42
CA TYR A 137 -13.18 32.88 -16.05
C TYR A 137 -12.38 31.60 -15.74
N ILE A 138 -12.88 30.43 -16.16
CA ILE A 138 -12.17 29.16 -15.98
C ILE A 138 -10.85 29.17 -16.75
N HIS A 139 -10.86 29.67 -17.99
CA HIS A 139 -9.66 29.74 -18.81
C HIS A 139 -8.60 30.66 -18.20
N GLU A 140 -9.02 31.83 -17.70
CA GLU A 140 -8.15 32.78 -16.99
C GLU A 140 -7.55 32.16 -15.72
N GLU A 141 -8.36 31.44 -14.93
CA GLU A 141 -7.90 30.74 -13.73
C GLU A 141 -6.94 29.60 -14.07
N LEU A 142 -7.16 28.87 -15.18
CA LEU A 142 -6.23 27.85 -15.66
C LEU A 142 -4.91 28.47 -16.10
N ILE A 143 -4.93 29.59 -16.81
CA ILE A 143 -3.72 30.35 -17.18
C ILE A 143 -3.01 30.84 -15.91
N ARG A 144 -3.76 31.34 -14.92
CA ARG A 144 -3.21 31.78 -13.62
C ARG A 144 -2.52 30.63 -12.91
N CYS A 145 -3.18 29.47 -12.81
CA CYS A 145 -2.62 28.26 -12.22
C CYS A 145 -1.38 27.78 -12.97
N GLN A 146 -1.39 27.81 -14.30
CA GLN A 146 -0.23 27.44 -15.12
C GLN A 146 0.95 28.39 -14.86
N ARG A 147 0.69 29.69 -14.76
CA ARG A 147 1.71 30.69 -14.46
C ARG A 147 2.30 30.46 -13.07
N ILE A 148 1.45 30.22 -12.07
CA ILE A 148 1.88 29.91 -10.70
C ILE A 148 2.71 28.63 -10.71
N SER A 149 2.25 27.56 -11.36
CA SER A 149 2.98 26.29 -11.47
C SER A 149 4.35 26.46 -12.12
N LYS A 150 4.45 27.18 -13.23
CA LYS A 150 5.73 27.48 -13.89
C LYS A 150 6.65 28.33 -13.00
N THR A 151 6.09 29.25 -12.22
CA THR A 151 6.85 30.16 -11.35
C THR A 151 7.33 29.48 -10.06
N ALA A 152 6.48 28.61 -9.50
CA ALA A 152 6.74 27.83 -8.29
C ALA A 152 7.55 26.55 -8.58
N GLY A 153 7.59 26.13 -9.84
CA GLY A 153 8.44 25.05 -10.30
C GLY A 153 9.93 25.34 -10.07
N PRO A 154 10.77 24.30 -10.10
CA PRO A 154 12.20 24.44 -9.87
C PRO A 154 12.83 25.38 -10.89
N LYS A 155 13.58 26.38 -10.40
CA LYS A 155 14.31 27.33 -11.24
C LYS A 155 15.73 26.84 -11.45
N GLY A 156 16.08 26.61 -12.71
CA GLY A 156 17.41 26.15 -13.09
C GLY A 156 17.54 24.63 -13.10
N ILE A 157 18.78 24.19 -13.20
CA ILE A 157 19.13 22.78 -13.31
C ILE A 157 19.18 22.17 -11.90
N ILE A 158 18.30 21.21 -11.62
CA ILE A 158 18.35 20.44 -10.37
C ILE A 158 19.00 19.09 -10.65
N PHE A 159 20.07 18.81 -9.94
CA PHE A 159 20.66 17.49 -9.85
C PHE A 159 20.08 16.78 -8.64
N HIS A 160 19.42 15.66 -8.87
CA HIS A 160 18.89 14.81 -7.81
C HIS A 160 19.90 13.71 -7.53
N ASP A 161 20.48 13.71 -6.34
CA ASP A 161 21.26 12.55 -5.89
C ASP A 161 20.32 11.36 -5.71
N GLY A 162 20.74 10.18 -6.17
CA GLY A 162 19.96 8.94 -6.15
C GLY A 162 19.15 8.65 -7.41
N MET A 163 18.91 9.63 -8.29
CA MET A 163 18.14 9.44 -9.52
C MET A 163 18.71 10.25 -10.69
N TYR A 164 18.87 9.61 -11.84
CA TYR A 164 19.19 10.30 -13.07
C TYR A 164 17.95 10.92 -13.71
N HIS A 165 18.08 12.17 -14.16
CA HIS A 165 17.07 12.83 -14.99
C HIS A 165 17.76 13.57 -16.13
N GLU A 166 17.35 13.28 -17.36
CA GLU A 166 17.87 13.93 -18.55
C GLU A 166 17.40 15.38 -18.56
N GLN A 167 18.37 16.26 -18.74
CA GLN A 167 18.11 17.68 -18.79
C GLN A 167 17.90 18.09 -20.24
N LYS A 168 16.67 18.49 -20.55
CA LYS A 168 16.34 19.09 -21.85
C LYS A 168 17.18 20.37 -22.04
N GLY A 169 18.14 20.31 -22.97
CA GLY A 169 18.99 21.45 -23.35
C GLY A 169 20.46 21.36 -22.90
N THR A 170 20.84 20.35 -22.12
CA THR A 170 22.23 20.18 -21.72
C THR A 170 22.98 19.35 -22.78
N SER A 171 23.59 20.03 -23.76
CA SER A 171 24.48 19.43 -24.77
C SER A 171 25.84 18.99 -24.19
N SER A 172 25.86 18.50 -22.96
CA SER A 172 27.10 18.09 -22.29
C SER A 172 27.45 16.65 -22.66
N LYS A 173 28.74 16.37 -22.81
CA LYS A 173 29.37 15.06 -23.08
C LYS A 173 29.16 14.02 -21.97
N MET A 174 28.10 14.17 -21.16
CA MET A 174 27.80 13.27 -20.06
C MET A 174 27.16 12.00 -20.62
N THR A 175 27.55 10.85 -20.09
CA THR A 175 27.03 9.54 -20.50
C THR A 175 25.50 9.56 -20.43
N VAL A 176 24.86 9.30 -21.57
CA VAL A 176 23.40 9.30 -21.68
C VAL A 176 22.88 8.06 -20.95
N LEU A 177 22.37 8.25 -19.74
CA LEU A 177 21.70 7.22 -18.96
C LEU A 177 20.19 7.28 -19.22
N PRO A 178 19.45 6.18 -19.03
CA PRO A 178 17.99 6.20 -19.12
C PRO A 178 17.38 7.20 -18.14
N ASN A 179 16.31 7.88 -18.59
CA ASN A 179 15.53 8.76 -17.73
C ASN A 179 14.94 8.04 -16.52
N ASP A 180 14.92 8.72 -15.38
CA ASP A 180 14.39 8.25 -14.10
C ASP A 180 15.11 6.99 -13.55
N LEU A 181 16.37 6.78 -13.96
CA LEU A 181 17.18 5.69 -13.45
C LEU A 181 17.54 5.95 -11.98
N VAL A 182 17.04 5.09 -11.09
CA VAL A 182 17.41 5.09 -9.68
C VAL A 182 18.73 4.36 -9.50
N TYR A 183 19.78 5.07 -9.09
CA TYR A 183 21.14 4.52 -8.98
C TYR A 183 21.21 3.35 -7.98
N ASP A 184 20.49 3.46 -6.88
CA ASP A 184 20.46 2.45 -5.82
C ASP A 184 19.96 1.10 -6.33
N ASN A 185 18.92 1.11 -7.17
CA ASN A 185 18.38 -0.10 -7.78
C ASN A 185 19.44 -0.82 -8.61
N VAL A 186 20.17 -0.09 -9.46
CA VAL A 186 21.20 -0.70 -10.32
C VAL A 186 22.32 -1.32 -9.49
N VAL A 187 22.82 -0.61 -8.47
CA VAL A 187 23.89 -1.11 -7.58
C VAL A 187 23.40 -2.33 -6.80
N CYS A 188 22.15 -2.29 -6.33
CA CYS A 188 21.53 -3.39 -5.60
C CYS A 188 21.35 -4.61 -6.51
N ASP A 189 20.83 -4.42 -7.72
CA ASP A 189 20.57 -5.46 -8.71
C ASP A 189 21.87 -6.18 -9.09
N ILE A 190 22.96 -5.45 -9.40
CA ILE A 190 24.27 -6.06 -9.67
C ILE A 190 24.72 -6.94 -8.49
N GLY A 191 24.58 -6.44 -7.25
CA GLY A 191 24.92 -7.20 -6.06
C GLY A 191 24.03 -8.42 -5.80
N GLN A 192 22.75 -8.35 -6.17
CA GLN A 192 21.78 -9.42 -6.03
C GLN A 192 21.97 -10.50 -7.10
N GLU A 193 22.28 -10.10 -8.34
CA GLU A 193 22.60 -11.01 -9.43
C GLU A 193 23.77 -11.93 -9.05
N VAL A 194 24.86 -11.37 -8.51
CA VAL A 194 25.97 -12.19 -8.00
C VAL A 194 25.53 -13.13 -6.88
N LYS A 195 24.80 -12.61 -5.88
CA LYS A 195 24.44 -13.36 -4.67
C LYS A 195 23.42 -14.47 -4.90
N TYR A 196 22.40 -14.22 -5.72
CA TYR A 196 21.24 -15.10 -5.84
C TYR A 196 21.25 -15.92 -7.12
N ARG A 197 21.74 -15.36 -8.24
CA ARG A 197 21.84 -16.14 -9.48
C ARG A 197 23.09 -16.98 -9.53
N GLY A 198 24.13 -16.63 -8.77
CA GLY A 198 25.41 -17.35 -8.77
C GLY A 198 26.01 -17.42 -10.16
N LYS A 199 25.70 -16.44 -11.01
CA LYS A 199 26.15 -16.28 -12.39
C LYS A 199 26.34 -14.79 -12.65
N ILE A 200 27.54 -14.39 -12.98
CA ILE A 200 27.78 -13.06 -13.56
C ILE A 200 27.79 -13.24 -15.06
N GLN A 201 26.80 -12.68 -15.74
CA GLN A 201 26.82 -12.58 -17.19
C GLN A 201 27.74 -11.42 -17.56
N LEU A 202 28.92 -11.75 -18.10
CA LEU A 202 29.94 -10.73 -18.44
C LEU A 202 29.80 -10.27 -19.89
N ASN A 203 29.17 -11.12 -20.72
CA ASN A 203 28.83 -10.85 -22.11
C ASN A 203 27.74 -11.85 -22.56
N ASP A 204 27.20 -11.72 -23.78
CA ASP A 204 26.12 -12.60 -24.31
C ASP A 204 26.42 -14.12 -24.27
N SER A 205 27.68 -14.52 -24.04
CA SER A 205 28.10 -15.92 -24.08
C SER A 205 29.02 -16.39 -22.93
N ARG A 206 29.27 -15.60 -21.88
CA ARG A 206 30.17 -16.01 -20.77
C ARG A 206 29.56 -15.75 -19.40
N PHE A 207 29.56 -16.79 -18.57
CA PHE A 207 29.10 -16.77 -17.19
C PHE A 207 30.25 -17.15 -16.24
N ILE A 208 30.49 -16.35 -15.20
CA ILE A 208 31.27 -16.80 -14.04
C ILE A 208 30.29 -17.41 -13.04
N GLU A 209 30.46 -18.71 -12.78
CA GLU A 209 29.77 -19.43 -11.72
C GLU A 209 30.68 -19.47 -10.47
N PRO A 210 30.47 -18.61 -9.45
CA PRO A 210 31.12 -18.77 -8.16
C PRO A 210 30.83 -20.14 -7.55
N LYS A 211 31.87 -20.76 -6.96
CA LYS A 211 31.79 -22.09 -6.34
C LYS A 211 30.74 -22.16 -5.20
N ASN A 212 30.49 -21.02 -4.53
CA ASN A 212 29.57 -20.90 -3.40
C ASN A 212 28.69 -19.64 -3.53
N LYS A 213 27.59 -19.59 -2.77
CA LYS A 213 26.78 -18.37 -2.63
C LYS A 213 27.57 -17.31 -1.87
N CYS A 214 28.25 -16.43 -2.59
CA CYS A 214 29.00 -15.31 -2.03
C CYS A 214 28.35 -13.97 -2.41
N THR A 215 28.63 -12.93 -1.62
CA THR A 215 28.28 -11.55 -1.98
C THR A 215 29.26 -11.01 -3.02
N LEU A 216 28.87 -9.94 -3.73
CA LEU A 216 29.77 -9.30 -4.70
C LEU A 216 31.14 -8.94 -4.11
N LYS A 217 31.16 -8.48 -2.85
CA LYS A 217 32.40 -8.18 -2.12
C LYS A 217 33.24 -9.44 -1.95
N GLU A 218 32.65 -10.51 -1.43
CA GLU A 218 33.35 -11.78 -1.18
C GLU A 218 33.90 -12.34 -2.48
N LEU A 219 33.14 -12.28 -3.58
CA LEU A 219 33.62 -12.70 -4.89
C LEU A 219 34.88 -11.95 -5.31
N ILE A 220 34.87 -10.61 -5.23
CA ILE A 220 36.03 -9.81 -5.64
C ILE A 220 37.22 -10.07 -4.72
N LEU A 221 37.00 -10.32 -3.43
CA LEU A 221 38.07 -10.65 -2.48
C LEU A 221 38.64 -12.06 -2.67
N ASP A 222 37.80 -13.04 -2.97
CA ASP A 222 38.24 -14.41 -3.26
C ASP A 222 39.11 -14.42 -4.53
N GLU A 223 38.67 -13.73 -5.59
CA GLU A 223 39.46 -13.57 -6.82
C GLU A 223 40.71 -12.71 -6.58
N TYR A 224 40.64 -11.70 -5.71
CA TYR A 224 41.81 -10.93 -5.29
C TYR A 224 42.89 -11.83 -4.66
N ASP A 225 42.50 -12.69 -3.71
CA ASP A 225 43.43 -13.59 -3.03
C ASP A 225 44.03 -14.64 -3.99
N GLU A 226 43.21 -15.19 -4.90
CA GLU A 226 43.68 -16.14 -5.94
C GLU A 226 44.62 -15.46 -6.97
N MET A 227 44.44 -14.17 -7.24
CA MET A 227 45.17 -13.44 -8.30
C MET A 227 46.30 -12.53 -7.80
N THR A 228 46.54 -12.47 -6.47
CA THR A 228 47.53 -11.57 -5.84
C THR A 228 48.93 -11.67 -6.46
N ASP A 229 49.32 -12.86 -6.95
CA ASP A 229 50.65 -13.12 -7.51
C ASP A 229 50.77 -12.81 -9.02
N LYS A 230 49.66 -12.54 -9.73
CA LYS A 230 49.63 -12.39 -11.20
C LYS A 230 49.18 -11.00 -11.68
N LEU A 231 48.46 -10.26 -10.85
CA LEU A 231 47.92 -8.95 -11.21
C LEU A 231 48.96 -7.84 -11.07
N ASN A 232 48.80 -6.79 -11.87
CA ASN A 232 49.58 -5.57 -11.67
C ASN A 232 49.07 -4.79 -10.45
N ASP A 233 49.93 -4.02 -9.79
CA ASP A 233 49.58 -3.12 -8.68
C ASP A 233 48.36 -2.22 -9.00
N TYR A 234 48.19 -1.84 -10.27
CA TYR A 234 47.06 -1.06 -10.75
C TYR A 234 45.72 -1.80 -10.70
N GLU A 235 45.69 -3.09 -11.06
CA GLU A 235 44.47 -3.90 -11.05
C GLU A 235 44.07 -4.24 -9.62
N LEU A 236 45.07 -4.50 -8.77
CA LEU A 236 44.92 -4.75 -7.34
C LEU A 236 44.28 -3.55 -6.62
N THR A 237 44.77 -2.34 -6.92
CA THR A 237 44.20 -1.10 -6.36
C THR A 237 42.80 -0.83 -6.90
N THR A 238 42.53 -1.13 -8.17
CA THR A 238 41.21 -0.99 -8.80
C THR A 238 40.16 -1.89 -8.14
N MET A 239 40.48 -3.15 -7.86
CA MET A 239 39.57 -4.08 -7.16
C MET A 239 39.25 -3.60 -5.74
N LYS A 240 40.26 -3.14 -4.99
CA LYS A 240 40.08 -2.61 -3.63
C LYS A 240 39.22 -1.34 -3.62
N ASP A 241 39.47 -0.43 -4.56
CA ASP A 241 38.68 0.78 -4.75
C ASP A 241 37.22 0.46 -5.09
N MET A 242 37.00 -0.57 -5.92
CA MET A 242 35.66 -1.02 -6.27
C MET A 242 34.90 -1.56 -5.06
N VAL A 243 35.52 -2.43 -4.26
CA VAL A 243 34.89 -2.97 -3.04
C VAL A 243 34.54 -1.85 -2.06
N GLY A 244 35.46 -0.92 -1.81
CA GLY A 244 35.23 0.20 -0.90
C GLY A 244 34.11 1.13 -1.40
N LEU A 245 34.06 1.39 -2.71
CA LEU A 245 33.01 2.20 -3.31
C LEU A 245 31.66 1.49 -3.25
N TYR A 246 31.60 0.19 -3.55
CA TYR A 246 30.39 -0.61 -3.45
C TYR A 246 29.81 -0.65 -2.02
N GLU A 247 30.66 -0.86 -1.01
CA GLU A 247 30.22 -0.83 0.39
C GLU A 247 29.66 0.53 0.79
N LYS A 248 30.33 1.61 0.36
CA LYS A 248 29.84 2.97 0.59
C LYS A 248 28.48 3.17 -0.09
N LEU A 249 28.31 2.80 -1.35
CA LEU A 249 27.04 3.00 -2.06
C LEU A 249 25.90 2.20 -1.42
N ARG A 250 26.15 0.94 -1.05
CA ARG A 250 25.11 0.03 -0.55
C ARG A 250 24.73 0.25 0.92
N PHE A 251 25.68 0.64 1.76
CA PHE A 251 25.50 0.65 3.22
C PHE A 251 25.65 2.02 3.89
N SER A 252 26.06 3.07 3.17
CA SER A 252 26.22 4.39 3.80
C SER A 252 24.90 5.09 4.15
N GLY A 253 23.79 4.69 3.54
CA GLY A 253 22.48 5.35 3.71
C GLY A 253 22.40 6.77 3.14
N LYS A 254 23.41 7.21 2.39
CA LYS A 254 23.42 8.50 1.68
C LYS A 254 22.98 8.32 0.23
N PRO A 255 22.28 9.31 -0.36
CA PRO A 255 21.90 9.25 -1.77
C PRO A 255 23.16 9.24 -2.65
N ILE A 256 23.12 8.43 -3.71
CA ILE A 256 24.27 8.22 -4.61
C ILE A 256 24.39 9.41 -5.56
N THR A 257 25.55 10.06 -5.60
CA THR A 257 25.79 11.16 -6.55
C THR A 257 26.03 10.62 -7.96
N HIS A 258 25.76 11.42 -8.98
CA HIS A 258 25.99 11.01 -10.39
C HIS A 258 27.45 10.60 -10.65
N HIS A 259 28.41 11.35 -10.11
CA HIS A 259 29.83 11.06 -10.28
C HIS A 259 30.25 9.75 -9.58
N GLU A 260 29.71 9.47 -8.39
CA GLU A 260 29.98 8.20 -7.70
C GLU A 260 29.39 7.02 -8.47
N PHE A 261 28.20 7.17 -9.03
CA PHE A 261 27.58 6.16 -9.88
C PHE A 261 28.37 5.92 -11.17
N GLU A 262 28.82 6.98 -11.84
CA GLU A 262 29.65 6.85 -13.04
C GLU A 262 31.00 6.17 -12.72
N ARG A 263 31.63 6.55 -11.60
CA ARG A 263 32.86 5.89 -11.13
C ARG A 263 32.61 4.41 -10.84
N PHE A 264 31.49 4.07 -10.21
CA PHE A 264 31.09 2.68 -9.95
C PHE A 264 31.00 1.87 -11.24
N LEU A 265 30.29 2.36 -12.25
CA LEU A 265 30.15 1.66 -13.54
C LEU A 265 31.49 1.50 -14.27
N ARG A 266 32.36 2.51 -14.22
CA ARG A 266 33.70 2.44 -14.82
C ARG A 266 34.58 1.39 -14.13
N LEU A 267 34.62 1.38 -12.80
CA LEU A 267 35.37 0.39 -12.02
C LEU A 267 34.80 -1.01 -12.22
N TRP A 268 33.48 -1.15 -12.23
CA TRP A 268 32.82 -2.44 -12.49
C TRP A 268 33.21 -3.01 -13.84
N SER A 269 33.18 -2.21 -14.91
CA SER A 269 33.58 -2.64 -16.25
C SER A 269 35.06 -3.05 -16.33
N GLN A 270 35.94 -2.43 -15.55
CA GLN A 270 37.35 -2.82 -15.46
C GLN A 270 37.52 -4.16 -14.73
N VAL A 271 36.87 -4.33 -13.58
CA VAL A 271 36.89 -5.57 -12.80
C VAL A 271 36.29 -6.73 -13.60
N GLU A 272 35.20 -6.49 -14.31
CA GLU A 272 34.60 -7.45 -15.23
C GLU A 272 35.58 -7.91 -16.31
N LYS A 273 36.33 -7.00 -16.92
CA LYS A 273 37.35 -7.35 -17.93
C LYS A 273 38.50 -8.15 -17.34
N THR A 274 38.99 -7.81 -16.14
CA THR A 274 40.06 -8.58 -15.48
C THR A 274 39.58 -10.00 -15.17
N LEU A 275 38.35 -10.15 -14.69
CA LEU A 275 37.75 -11.46 -14.41
C LEU A 275 37.51 -12.31 -15.67
N VAL A 276 37.26 -11.67 -16.83
CA VAL A 276 37.07 -12.36 -18.12
C VAL A 276 38.39 -12.80 -18.76
N ASN A 277 39.45 -12.00 -18.66
CA ASN A 277 40.70 -12.26 -19.37
C ASN A 277 41.49 -13.46 -18.83
N GLU A 278 41.21 -13.93 -17.60
CA GLU A 278 41.93 -15.05 -16.99
C GLU A 278 41.22 -16.41 -17.17
N LYS A 279 40.00 -16.45 -17.72
CA LYS A 279 39.24 -17.68 -18.03
C LYS A 279 39.02 -17.89 -19.53
#